data_AF-A0A953GHP2-F1
#
_entry.id   AF-A0A953GHP2-F1
#
_cell.length_a   1.000
_cell.length_b   1.000
_cell.length_c   1.000
_cell.angle_alpha   90.00
_cell.angle_beta   90.00
_cell.angle_gamma   90.00
#
_symmetry.space_group_name_H-M   'P 1'
#
loop_
_entity.id
_entity.type
_entity.pdbx_description
1 polymer ?
#
loop_
_entity_poly.entity_id
_entity_poly.type
_entity_poly.pdbx_seq_one_letter_code
_entity_poly.pdbx_strand_id
1 'polypeptide(L)' 'MKFFGQLVEITGVTDLHIPFIADTTALIQSINKTFPELKQSPYRLAVNMKVIQGNVQLQPGSEVAFLPPFAGG' A
#
# COMPACT_ATOMS: atom_id res chain seq x y z
N MET A 1 3.77 0.24 7.17
CA MET A 1 2.84 0.02 6.04
C MET A 1 2.16 -1.32 6.26
N LYS A 2 0.90 -1.50 5.83
CA LYS A 2 0.13 -2.73 6.05
C LYS A 2 -0.49 -3.26 4.76
N PHE A 3 -0.56 -4.59 4.64
CA PHE A 3 -1.27 -5.29 3.56
C PHE A 3 -2.44 -6.08 4.13
N PHE A 4 -3.50 -6.23 3.34
CA PHE A 4 -4.74 -6.89 3.78
C PHE A 4 -5.24 -7.91 2.76
N GLY A 5 -5.93 -8.95 3.25
CA GLY A 5 -6.55 -10.00 2.44
C GLY A 5 -5.57 -10.65 1.47
N GLN A 6 -5.99 -10.80 0.22
CA GLN A 6 -5.16 -11.40 -0.86
C GLN A 6 -3.80 -10.72 -1.04
N LEU A 7 -3.64 -9.46 -0.64
CA LEU A 7 -2.37 -8.75 -0.77
C LEU A 7 -1.33 -9.27 0.23
N VAL A 8 -1.75 -9.82 1.37
CA VAL A 8 -0.86 -10.52 2.31
C VAL A 8 -0.39 -11.83 1.69
N GLU A 9 -1.27 -12.55 0.99
CA GLU A 9 -0.91 -13.80 0.30
C GLU A 9 0.12 -13.54 -0.82
N ILE A 10 -0.01 -12.42 -1.53
CA ILE A 10 0.93 -12.00 -2.58
C ILE A 10 2.27 -11.52 -2.01
N THR A 11 2.23 -10.75 -0.92
CA THR A 11 3.46 -10.13 -0.36
C THR A 11 4.16 -11.01 0.67
N GLY A 12 3.48 -12.03 1.18
CA GLY A 12 3.96 -12.89 2.27
C GLY A 12 4.06 -12.18 3.63
N VAL A 13 3.65 -10.91 3.74
CA VAL A 13 3.78 -10.10 4.95
C VAL A 13 2.51 -9.29 5.23
N THR A 14 2.17 -9.14 6.51
CA THR A 14 1.05 -8.30 6.96
C THR A 14 1.45 -6.84 7.11
N ASP A 15 2.72 -6.60 7.41
CA ASP A 15 3.29 -5.31 7.69
C ASP A 15 4.71 -5.22 7.11
N LEU A 16 5.06 -4.00 6.70
CA LEU A 16 6.38 -3.70 6.16
C LEU A 16 6.85 -2.35 6.67
N HIS A 17 8.06 -2.33 7.20
CA HIS A 17 8.79 -1.12 7.54
C HIS A 17 9.71 -0.75 6.39
N ILE A 18 9.51 0.47 5.87
CA ILE A 18 10.32 1.05 4.80
C ILE A 18 10.77 2.44 5.23
N PRO A 19 11.89 2.94 4.69
CA PRO A 19 12.29 4.32 4.86
C PRO A 19 11.18 5.28 4.41
N PHE A 20 11.18 6.49 4.98
CA PHE A 20 10.20 7.51 4.63
C PHE A 20 10.25 7.84 3.13
N ILE A 21 9.08 7.89 2.51
CA ILE A 21 8.89 8.29 1.11
C ILE A 21 7.87 9.41 1.09
N ALA A 22 8.19 10.49 0.36
CA ALA A 22 7.46 11.75 0.41
C ALA A 22 6.05 11.71 -0.21
N ASP A 23 5.77 10.73 -1.07
CA ASP A 23 4.49 10.64 -1.75
C ASP A 23 4.10 9.20 -2.10
N THR A 24 2.80 9.00 -2.31
CA THR A 24 2.24 7.68 -2.62
C THR A 24 2.71 7.11 -3.95
N THR A 25 3.09 7.93 -4.93
CA THR A 25 3.55 7.44 -6.25
C THR A 25 4.94 6.83 -6.13
N ALA A 26 5.88 7.54 -5.51
CA ALA A 26 7.22 7.03 -5.22
C ALA A 26 7.16 5.78 -4.33
N LEU A 27 6.22 5.76 -3.37
CA LEU A 27 5.97 4.61 -2.52
C LEU A 27 5.53 3.39 -3.35
N ILE A 28 4.50 3.54 -4.16
CA ILE A 28 3.99 2.47 -5.02
C ILE A 28 5.08 1.96 -5.95
N GLN A 29 5.91 2.84 -6.52
CA GLN A 29 7.05 2.42 -7.36
C GLN A 29 8.07 1.58 -6.59
N SER A 30 8.39 1.95 -5.34
CA SER A 30 9.29 1.18 -4.48
C SER A 30 8.71 -0.19 -4.12
N ILE A 31 7.44 -0.23 -3.74
CA ILE A 31 6.72 -1.48 -3.42
C ILE A 31 6.62 -2.38 -4.63
N ASN A 32 6.32 -1.84 -5.81
CA ASN A 32 6.24 -2.58 -7.06
C ASN A 32 7.58 -3.16 -7.54
N LYS A 33 8.72 -2.62 -7.08
CA LYS A 33 10.04 -3.22 -7.32
C LYS A 33 10.27 -4.43 -6.41
N THR A 34 9.72 -4.39 -5.20
CA THR A 34 9.87 -5.45 -4.19
C THR A 34 8.87 -6.59 -4.42
N PHE A 35 7.63 -6.25 -4.75
CA PHE A 35 6.52 -7.16 -4.99
C PHE A 35 5.94 -6.88 -6.38
N PRO A 36 6.58 -7.34 -7.46
CA PRO A 36 6.13 -7.07 -8.82
C PRO A 36 4.73 -7.63 -9.11
N GLU A 37 4.34 -8.70 -8.42
CA GLU A 37 3.02 -9.34 -8.53
C GLU A 37 1.87 -8.40 -8.12
N LEU A 38 2.10 -7.44 -7.22
CA LEU A 38 1.09 -6.44 -6.85
C LEU A 38 0.63 -5.60 -8.05
N LYS A 39 1.46 -5.42 -9.08
CA LYS A 39 1.05 -4.68 -10.30
C LYS A 39 -0.12 -5.32 -11.02
N GLN A 40 -0.30 -6.63 -10.87
CA GLN A 40 -1.35 -7.38 -11.55
C GLN A 40 -2.61 -7.51 -10.69
N SER A 41 -2.55 -7.13 -9.41
CA SER A 41 -3.66 -7.24 -8.48
C SER A 41 -4.35 -5.89 -8.29
N PRO A 42 -5.69 -5.83 -8.40
CA PRO A 42 -6.41 -4.62 -8.06
C PRO A 42 -6.30 -4.36 -6.55
N TYR A 43 -5.99 -3.12 -6.19
CA TYR A 43 -6.00 -2.64 -4.81
C TYR A 43 -6.31 -1.14 -4.75
N ARG A 44 -6.66 -0.67 -3.55
CA ARG A 44 -6.78 0.74 -3.19
C ARG A 44 -5.73 1.07 -2.13
N LEU A 45 -5.22 2.30 -2.16
CA LEU A 45 -4.42 2.82 -1.05
C LEU A 45 -5.32 3.53 -0.04
N ALA A 46 -5.02 3.31 1.23
CA ALA A 46 -5.47 4.18 2.30
C ALA A 46 -4.27 4.80 3.00
N VAL A 47 -4.34 6.11 3.26
CA VAL A 47 -3.37 6.88 4.03
C VAL A 47 -4.09 7.43 5.25
N ASN A 48 -3.56 7.14 6.44
CA ASN A 48 -4.16 7.54 7.72
C ASN A 48 -5.66 7.16 7.79
N MET A 49 -5.96 5.88 7.49
CA MET A 49 -7.30 5.30 7.47
C MET A 49 -8.27 5.90 6.44
N LYS A 50 -7.81 6.75 5.54
CA LYS A 50 -8.63 7.33 4.46
C LYS A 50 -8.20 6.78 3.12
N VAL A 51 -9.15 6.21 2.38
CA VAL A 51 -8.91 5.78 0.99
C VAL A 51 -8.60 7.02 0.15
N ILE A 52 -7.48 7.00 -0.54
CA ILE A 52 -7.03 8.09 -1.40
C ILE A 52 -7.15 7.71 -2.87
N GLN A 53 -7.31 8.72 -3.70
CA GLN A 53 -7.37 8.57 -5.15
C GLN A 53 -6.38 9.54 -5.78
N GLY A 54 -5.46 9.01 -6.60
CA GLY A 54 -4.35 9.78 -7.15
C GLY A 54 -3.16 9.90 -6.19
N ASN A 55 -2.23 10.80 -6.51
CA ASN A 55 -1.01 10.99 -5.73
C ASN A 55 -1.25 11.91 -4.53
N VAL A 56 -0.85 11.47 -3.34
CA VAL A 56 -0.93 12.24 -2.09
C VAL A 56 0.47 12.33 -1.47
N GLN A 57 0.80 13.50 -0.92
CA GLN A 57 2.02 13.66 -0.12
C GLN A 57 1.87 12.98 1.24
N LEU A 58 2.89 12.21 1.60
CA LEU A 58 2.97 11.51 2.88
C LEU A 58 3.76 12.37 3.86
N GLN A 59 3.29 12.41 5.10
CA GLN A 59 4.03 13.01 6.21
C GLN A 59 4.78 11.92 6.98
N PRO A 60 5.90 12.25 7.64
CA PRO A 60 6.55 11.32 8.56
C PRO A 60 5.54 10.76 9.57
N GLY A 61 5.52 9.43 9.73
CA GLY A 61 4.54 8.74 10.58
C GLY A 61 3.20 8.43 9.92
N SER A 62 3.00 8.75 8.64
CA SER A 62 1.77 8.39 7.92
C SER A 62 1.60 6.87 7.83
N GLU A 63 0.44 6.38 8.21
CA GLU A 63 0.08 4.96 8.05
C GLU A 63 -0.46 4.72 6.64
N VAL A 64 0.23 3.89 5.87
CA VAL A 64 -0.23 3.47 4.55
C VAL A 64 -0.69 2.02 4.58
N ALA A 65 -1.88 1.77 4.04
CA ALA A 65 -2.48 0.46 3.90
C ALA A 65 -2.85 0.16 2.45
N PHE A 66 -2.54 -1.05 2.00
CA PHE A 66 -2.96 -1.60 0.72
C PHE A 66 -4.18 -2.48 0.94
N LEU A 67 -5.30 -2.12 0.31
CA LEU A 67 -6.60 -2.74 0.53
C LEU A 67 -7.09 -3.41 -0.76
N PRO A 68 -7.53 -4.68 -0.73
CA PRO A 68 -8.19 -5.28 -1.89
C PRO A 68 -9.53 -4.56 -2.22
N PRO A 69 -10.04 -4.66 -3.46
CA PRO A 69 -11.28 -4.00 -3.89
C PRO A 69 -12.50 -4.43 -3.05
N PHE A 70 -12.48 -5.66 -2.53
CA PHE A 70 -13.47 -6.18 -1.60
C PHE A 70 -12.83 -6.31 -0.22
N ALA A 71 -13.02 -5.28 0.62
CA ALA A 71 -12.69 -5.32 2.04
C ALA A 71 -13.99 -5.40 2.88
N GLY A 72 -15.03 -6.02 2.32
CA GLY A 72 -16.34 -6.18 2.93
C GLY A 72 -16.49 -7.58 3.51
N GLY A 73 -16.34 -7.67 4.83
CA GLY A 73 -16.99 -8.66 5.68
C GLY A 73 -18.00 -7.92 6.54
#